data_AF-A0A7C1JRC8-F1
#
_entry.id   AF-A0A7C1JRC8-F1
#
_cell.length_a   1.000
_cell.length_b   1.000
_cell.length_c   1.000
_cell.angle_alpha   90.00
_cell.angle_beta   90.00
_cell.angle_gamma   90.00
#
_symmetry.space_group_name_H-M   'P 1'
#
loop_
_entity.id
_entity.type
_entity.pdbx_description
1 polymer ?
#
loop_
_entity_poly.entity_id
_entity_poly.type
_entity_poly.pdbx_seq_one_letter_code
_entity_poly.pdbx_strand_id
1 'polypeptide(L)'
;MNKTPVTATSRTRQTPGLFFLLSAAITGYVFYRYSEGWLRSLLLSLSRSTWARRMVTSFGPAWRVASRFIAGESVEEAIAVAGQLNAKGLKVALDYLGESVTQAEEANAARDQILLLLDRIHESGVDAYVSVKLSQLGVKIAENLALENLRALLTRARSYGLRVRIDMEESALVDTTFDIYRRLRHGEGFDNVGVVIQAYLYRSEEDVRWLIEEGAWVRLVKGAYKEPPTVAYARKADTDAAFIRLAEQLLSEQARSRGVHLAVATHDDAMIRAVQRYAKMHHIPQDAYEFQLLYGIRRERQEQLASQGYCVRIYVPYGTAWYPYFMRRLAERPANLWFFVTNFFRA
;
A
#
# COMPACT_ATOMS: atom_id res chain seq x y z
N MET A 1 64.35 -45.48 -46.31
CA MET A 1 63.01 -45.59 -46.91
C MET A 1 61.97 -45.58 -45.80
N ASN A 2 60.94 -44.76 -46.00
CA ASN A 2 59.66 -44.63 -45.28
C ASN A 2 59.66 -44.31 -43.78
N LYS A 3 59.59 -42.99 -43.52
CA LYS A 3 58.95 -42.39 -42.35
C LYS A 3 57.43 -42.49 -42.50
N THR A 4 56.75 -43.06 -41.53
CA THR A 4 55.29 -42.94 -41.34
C THR A 4 55.04 -41.97 -40.19
N PRO A 5 54.17 -40.95 -40.33
CA PRO A 5 53.92 -40.00 -39.26
C PRO A 5 52.87 -40.54 -38.30
N VAL A 6 53.17 -40.49 -37.00
CA VAL A 6 52.18 -40.68 -35.94
C VAL A 6 51.38 -39.38 -35.83
N THR A 7 50.10 -39.43 -36.20
CA THR A 7 49.15 -38.34 -36.04
C THR A 7 48.81 -38.15 -34.56
N ALA A 8 49.32 -37.05 -33.97
CA ALA A 8 48.89 -36.58 -32.67
C ALA A 8 47.46 -36.03 -32.77
N THR A 9 46.47 -36.78 -32.27
CA THR A 9 45.12 -36.26 -32.04
C THR A 9 45.13 -35.41 -30.76
N SER A 10 45.16 -34.08 -30.93
CA SER A 10 44.91 -33.14 -29.83
C SER A 10 43.47 -33.27 -29.35
N ARG A 11 43.23 -34.04 -28.29
CA ARG A 11 41.97 -33.94 -27.54
C ARG A 11 41.95 -32.58 -26.82
N THR A 12 41.37 -31.58 -27.47
CA THR A 12 40.87 -30.38 -26.79
C THR A 12 39.81 -30.83 -25.79
N ARG A 13 40.17 -30.87 -24.50
CA ARG A 13 39.20 -30.96 -23.41
C ARG A 13 38.34 -29.69 -23.46
N GLN A 14 37.24 -29.72 -24.19
CA GLN A 14 36.19 -28.71 -24.03
C GLN A 14 35.64 -28.89 -22.60
N THR A 15 35.97 -27.94 -21.72
CA THR A 15 35.40 -27.86 -20.37
C THR A 15 33.91 -27.59 -20.50
N PRO A 16 33.02 -28.54 -20.17
CA PRO A 16 31.56 -28.35 -20.29
C PRO A 16 31.03 -27.33 -19.26
N GLY A 17 31.86 -26.97 -18.26
CA GLY A 17 31.45 -26.19 -17.09
C GLY A 17 31.00 -24.77 -17.41
N LEU A 18 31.64 -24.07 -18.34
CA LEU A 18 31.29 -22.65 -18.57
C LEU A 18 29.93 -22.50 -19.24
N PHE A 19 29.60 -23.36 -20.21
CA PHE A 19 28.31 -23.31 -20.92
C PHE A 19 27.14 -23.75 -20.02
N PHE A 20 27.38 -24.73 -19.15
CA PHE A 20 26.38 -25.20 -18.17
C PHE A 20 26.15 -24.18 -17.03
N LEU A 21 27.21 -23.51 -16.57
CA LEU A 21 27.10 -22.44 -15.57
C LEU A 21 26.41 -21.21 -16.17
N LEU A 22 26.71 -20.86 -17.43
CA LEU A 22 26.04 -19.77 -18.13
C LEU A 22 24.56 -20.11 -18.39
N SER A 23 24.24 -21.34 -18.82
CA SER A 23 22.86 -21.76 -19.03
C SER A 23 22.09 -21.82 -17.72
N ALA A 24 22.67 -22.34 -16.62
CA ALA A 24 22.04 -22.34 -15.31
C ALA A 24 21.87 -20.92 -14.74
N ALA A 25 22.81 -20.01 -14.98
CA ALA A 25 22.69 -18.61 -14.60
C ALA A 25 21.65 -17.86 -15.44
N ILE A 26 21.57 -18.12 -16.75
CA ILE A 26 20.56 -17.54 -17.65
C ILE A 26 19.19 -18.12 -17.33
N THR A 27 19.05 -19.43 -17.13
CA THR A 27 17.80 -20.07 -16.70
C THR A 27 17.41 -19.59 -15.31
N GLY A 28 18.34 -19.48 -14.36
CA GLY A 28 18.10 -18.91 -13.03
C GLY A 28 17.71 -17.43 -13.08
N TYR A 29 18.32 -16.64 -13.96
CA TYR A 29 18.00 -15.23 -14.19
C TYR A 29 16.67 -15.03 -14.92
N VAL A 30 16.37 -15.87 -15.91
CA VAL A 30 15.09 -15.91 -16.64
C VAL A 30 14.00 -16.38 -15.69
N PHE A 31 14.23 -17.41 -14.87
CA PHE A 31 13.28 -17.84 -13.85
C PHE A 31 13.12 -16.75 -12.80
N TYR A 32 14.18 -16.11 -12.30
CA TYR A 32 14.09 -14.98 -11.38
C TYR A 32 13.31 -13.79 -11.99
N ARG A 33 13.56 -13.44 -13.25
CA ARG A 33 12.99 -12.28 -13.94
C ARG A 33 11.56 -12.51 -14.47
N TYR A 34 11.22 -13.74 -14.87
CA TYR A 34 9.89 -14.13 -15.33
C TYR A 34 9.04 -14.77 -14.22
N SER A 35 9.62 -15.15 -13.07
CA SER A 35 8.84 -15.76 -11.98
C SER A 35 8.00 -14.79 -11.19
N GLU A 36 8.44 -13.54 -11.05
CA GLU A 36 7.70 -12.56 -10.26
C GLU A 36 6.31 -12.26 -10.84
N GLY A 37 6.16 -12.27 -12.17
CA GLY A 37 4.88 -11.95 -12.83
C GLY A 37 3.80 -13.03 -12.63
N TRP A 38 4.17 -14.31 -12.78
CA TRP A 38 3.23 -15.41 -12.57
C TRP A 38 2.96 -15.63 -11.08
N LEU A 39 3.97 -15.51 -10.22
CA LEU A 39 3.82 -15.66 -8.77
C LEU A 39 2.97 -14.53 -8.18
N ARG A 40 3.20 -13.27 -8.59
CA ARG A 40 2.32 -12.15 -8.24
C ARG A 40 0.88 -12.40 -8.70
N SER A 41 0.69 -12.85 -9.94
CA SER A 41 -0.65 -13.14 -10.46
C SER A 41 -1.34 -14.28 -9.72
N LEU A 42 -0.59 -15.34 -9.35
CA LEU A 42 -1.08 -16.46 -8.55
C LEU A 42 -1.47 -16.01 -7.14
N LEU A 43 -0.63 -15.22 -6.45
CA LEU A 43 -0.91 -14.71 -5.11
C LEU A 43 -2.13 -13.77 -5.10
N LEU A 44 -2.27 -12.91 -6.12
CA LEU A 44 -3.45 -12.08 -6.32
C LEU A 44 -4.70 -12.91 -6.65
N SER A 45 -4.55 -14.05 -7.33
CA SER A 45 -5.66 -14.97 -7.58
C SER A 45 -6.07 -15.72 -6.31
N LEU A 46 -5.10 -16.15 -5.51
CA LEU A 46 -5.32 -16.82 -4.23
C LEU A 46 -5.95 -15.88 -3.20
N SER A 47 -5.63 -14.57 -3.23
CA SER A 47 -6.28 -13.58 -2.36
C SER A 47 -7.79 -13.49 -2.60
N ARG A 48 -8.27 -13.87 -3.79
CA ARG A 48 -9.69 -13.90 -4.16
C ARG A 48 -10.35 -15.27 -3.92
N SER A 49 -9.58 -16.28 -3.50
CA SER A 49 -10.05 -17.68 -3.40
C SER A 49 -10.53 -18.02 -1.99
N THR A 50 -11.81 -18.38 -1.84
CA THR A 50 -12.44 -18.68 -0.54
C THR A 50 -11.96 -19.98 0.10
N TRP A 51 -11.65 -21.01 -0.69
CA TRP A 51 -11.09 -22.28 -0.18
C TRP A 51 -9.67 -22.09 0.38
N ALA A 52 -8.83 -21.33 -0.32
CA ALA A 52 -7.46 -21.04 0.07
C ALA A 52 -7.42 -20.20 1.35
N ARG A 53 -8.35 -19.23 1.46
CA ARG A 53 -8.60 -18.49 2.70
C ARG A 53 -8.85 -19.43 3.88
N ARG A 54 -9.84 -20.33 3.76
CA ARG A 54 -10.23 -21.24 4.85
C ARG A 54 -9.09 -22.15 5.30
N MET A 55 -8.30 -22.68 4.38
CA MET A 55 -7.16 -23.55 4.71
C MET A 55 -6.02 -22.80 5.40
N VAL A 56 -5.74 -21.56 4.99
CA VAL A 56 -4.63 -20.79 5.56
C VAL A 56 -5.01 -20.18 6.90
N THR A 57 -6.25 -19.69 7.05
CA THR A 57 -6.71 -19.10 8.32
C THR A 57 -6.91 -20.14 9.42
N SER A 58 -7.15 -21.41 9.09
CA SER A 58 -7.27 -22.50 10.07
C SER A 58 -5.93 -23.07 10.54
N PHE A 59 -4.81 -22.63 9.95
CA PHE A 59 -3.47 -23.12 10.28
C PHE A 59 -2.75 -22.15 11.22
N GLY A 60 -2.58 -22.51 12.49
CA GLY A 60 -1.98 -21.66 13.53
C GLY A 60 -0.63 -21.01 13.16
N PRO A 61 0.31 -21.71 12.47
CA PRO A 61 1.55 -21.08 12.02
C PRO A 61 1.37 -19.96 10.98
N ALA A 62 0.27 -19.94 10.22
CA ALA A 62 -0.01 -18.85 9.27
C ALA A 62 -0.23 -17.51 9.99
N TRP A 63 -0.89 -17.53 11.15
CA TRP A 63 -1.06 -16.34 11.98
C TRP A 63 0.27 -15.76 12.46
N ARG A 64 1.25 -16.61 12.83
CA ARG A 64 2.59 -16.16 13.26
C ARG A 64 3.31 -15.35 12.18
N VAL A 65 3.05 -15.65 10.91
CA VAL A 65 3.61 -14.89 9.78
C VAL A 65 2.78 -13.64 9.51
N ALA A 66 1.45 -13.76 9.54
CA ALA A 66 0.52 -12.66 9.30
C ALA A 66 0.65 -11.54 10.34
N SER A 67 0.80 -11.87 11.62
CA SER A 67 0.93 -10.91 12.75
C SER A 67 2.15 -10.00 12.66
N ARG A 68 3.10 -10.29 11.76
CA ARG A 68 4.20 -9.37 11.44
C ARG A 68 3.74 -8.14 10.66
N PHE A 69 2.62 -8.26 9.95
CA PHE A 69 2.05 -7.27 9.02
C PHE A 69 0.66 -6.79 9.42
N ILE A 70 0.00 -7.47 10.36
CA ILE A 70 -1.34 -7.16 10.90
C ILE A 70 -1.21 -6.95 12.41
N ALA A 71 -1.82 -5.88 12.92
CA ALA A 71 -1.67 -5.45 14.31
C ALA A 71 -2.49 -6.25 15.33
N GLY A 72 -3.28 -7.22 14.87
CA GLY A 72 -4.17 -8.01 15.70
C GLY A 72 -5.50 -8.26 15.00
N GLU A 73 -6.38 -8.99 15.65
CA GLU A 73 -7.74 -9.25 15.17
C GLU A 73 -8.77 -8.33 15.85
N SER A 74 -8.43 -7.74 16.99
CA SER A 74 -9.29 -6.83 17.77
C SER A 74 -8.88 -5.36 17.67
N VAL A 75 -9.79 -4.46 18.01
CA VAL A 75 -9.51 -3.03 18.09
C VAL A 75 -8.52 -2.72 19.22
N GLU A 76 -8.61 -3.43 20.35
CA GLU A 76 -7.72 -3.26 21.50
C GLU A 76 -6.25 -3.58 21.14
N GLU A 77 -6.01 -4.64 20.38
CA GLU A 77 -4.67 -4.97 19.87
C GLU A 77 -4.16 -3.88 18.90
N ALA A 78 -5.04 -3.38 18.02
CA ALA A 78 -4.70 -2.32 17.09
C ALA A 78 -4.28 -1.03 17.81
N ILE A 79 -5.01 -0.65 18.88
CA ILE A 79 -4.68 0.50 19.73
C ILE A 79 -3.38 0.28 20.50
N ALA A 80 -3.15 -0.93 21.04
CA ALA A 80 -1.89 -1.25 21.71
C ALA A 80 -0.68 -1.11 20.77
N VAL A 81 -0.79 -1.60 19.54
CA VAL A 81 0.24 -1.42 18.50
C VAL A 81 0.40 0.06 18.15
N ALA A 82 -0.70 0.80 18.04
CA ALA A 82 -0.64 2.23 17.74
C ALA A 82 0.11 3.02 18.83
N GLY A 83 -0.18 2.74 20.11
CA GLY A 83 0.54 3.35 21.23
C GLY A 83 2.04 3.02 21.24
N GLN A 84 2.42 1.77 20.92
CA GLN A 84 3.84 1.39 20.79
C GLN A 84 4.55 2.13 19.65
N LEU A 85 3.88 2.37 18.53
CA LEU A 85 4.43 3.15 17.42
C LEU A 85 4.52 4.64 17.77
N ASN A 86 3.51 5.21 18.43
CA ASN A 86 3.53 6.59 18.90
C ASN A 86 4.66 6.85 19.90
N ALA A 87 4.92 5.90 20.82
CA ALA A 87 6.06 5.98 21.75
C ALA A 87 7.42 6.05 21.04
N LYS A 88 7.50 5.62 19.77
CA LYS A 88 8.70 5.72 18.92
C LYS A 88 8.70 6.98 18.03
N GLY A 89 7.76 7.91 18.24
CA GLY A 89 7.60 9.11 17.41
C GLY A 89 6.96 8.85 16.04
N LEU A 90 6.35 7.67 15.82
CA LEU A 90 5.65 7.34 14.59
C LEU A 90 4.15 7.57 14.76
N LYS A 91 3.51 8.24 13.80
CA LYS A 91 2.05 8.39 13.77
C LYS A 91 1.40 7.15 13.14
N VAL A 92 0.08 7.01 13.26
CA VAL A 92 -0.63 5.83 12.73
C VAL A 92 -1.80 6.19 11.80
N ALA A 93 -2.04 5.32 10.82
CA ALA A 93 -3.28 5.23 10.07
C ALA A 93 -3.84 3.82 10.27
N LEU A 94 -4.95 3.67 11.00
CA LEU A 94 -5.56 2.37 11.29
C LEU A 94 -6.53 2.00 10.15
N ASP A 95 -6.44 0.75 9.67
CA ASP A 95 -7.28 0.19 8.61
C ASP A 95 -8.00 -1.06 9.14
N TYR A 96 -9.31 -0.96 9.34
CA TYR A 96 -10.13 -2.10 9.71
C TYR A 96 -10.35 -3.00 8.49
N LEU A 97 -9.74 -4.18 8.53
CA LEU A 97 -9.74 -5.09 7.40
C LEU A 97 -11.14 -5.65 7.14
N GLY A 98 -11.63 -5.35 5.95
CA GLY A 98 -12.81 -5.94 5.32
C GLY A 98 -12.89 -5.42 3.90
N GLU A 99 -13.44 -6.21 2.98
CA GLU A 99 -13.61 -5.79 1.60
C GLU A 99 -14.77 -6.51 0.93
N SER A 100 -15.37 -5.83 -0.06
CA SER A 100 -16.39 -6.39 -0.97
C SER A 100 -17.61 -6.97 -0.23
N VAL A 101 -18.25 -6.14 0.60
CA VAL A 101 -19.54 -6.47 1.20
C VAL A 101 -20.60 -6.60 0.10
N THR A 102 -21.49 -7.56 0.27
CA THR A 102 -22.55 -7.87 -0.71
C THR A 102 -23.95 -7.55 -0.19
N GLN A 103 -24.06 -7.31 1.12
CA GLN A 103 -25.31 -6.98 1.80
C GLN A 103 -25.17 -5.66 2.58
N ALA A 104 -26.28 -4.92 2.70
CA ALA A 104 -26.27 -3.62 3.39
C ALA A 104 -25.95 -3.77 4.88
N GLU A 105 -26.35 -4.89 5.48
CA GLU A 105 -26.08 -5.28 6.85
C GLU A 105 -24.57 -5.45 7.10
N GLU A 106 -23.84 -6.05 6.15
CA GLU A 106 -22.39 -6.19 6.23
C GLU A 106 -21.68 -4.82 6.15
N ALA A 107 -22.16 -3.93 5.28
CA ALA A 107 -21.65 -2.56 5.18
C ALA A 107 -21.88 -1.76 6.46
N ASN A 108 -23.07 -1.88 7.05
CA ASN A 108 -23.43 -1.24 8.31
C ASN A 108 -22.63 -1.81 9.48
N ALA A 109 -22.42 -3.13 9.53
CA ALA A 109 -21.55 -3.74 10.53
C ALA A 109 -20.10 -3.25 10.41
N ALA A 110 -19.58 -3.08 9.19
CA ALA A 110 -18.26 -2.50 8.98
C ALA A 110 -18.19 -1.04 9.45
N ARG A 111 -19.20 -0.22 9.15
CA ARG A 111 -19.33 1.14 9.71
C ARG A 111 -19.27 1.09 11.23
N ASP A 112 -20.04 0.22 11.87
CA ASP A 112 -20.12 0.15 13.34
C ASP A 112 -18.78 -0.25 13.98
N GLN A 113 -18.03 -1.15 13.36
CA GLN A 113 -16.66 -1.48 13.78
C GLN A 113 -15.70 -0.29 13.64
N ILE A 114 -15.87 0.52 12.59
CA ILE A 114 -15.05 1.72 12.39
C ILE A 114 -15.45 2.85 13.36
N LEU A 115 -16.74 2.97 13.71
CA LEU A 115 -17.19 3.88 14.77
C LEU A 115 -16.56 3.51 16.12
N LEU A 116 -16.57 2.21 16.46
CA LEU A 116 -15.89 1.71 17.66
C LEU A 116 -14.39 2.04 17.64
N LEU A 117 -13.72 1.87 16.48
CA LEU A 117 -12.33 2.26 16.32
C LEU A 117 -12.10 3.76 16.61
N LEU A 118 -12.94 4.63 16.08
CA LEU A 118 -12.85 6.07 16.33
C LEU A 118 -13.01 6.41 17.81
N ASP A 119 -13.96 5.76 18.49
CA ASP A 119 -14.17 5.91 19.94
C ASP A 119 -12.91 5.47 20.70
N ARG A 120 -12.32 4.31 20.35
CA ARG A 120 -11.10 3.82 21.01
C ARG A 120 -9.86 4.68 20.75
N ILE A 121 -9.72 5.26 19.55
CA ILE A 121 -8.64 6.21 19.27
C ILE A 121 -8.78 7.43 20.19
N HIS A 122 -9.99 7.98 20.31
CA HIS A 122 -10.26 9.11 21.17
C HIS A 122 -10.00 8.80 22.65
N GLU A 123 -10.53 7.69 23.16
CA GLU A 123 -10.39 7.27 24.56
C GLU A 123 -8.93 6.99 24.97
N SER A 124 -8.14 6.39 24.07
CA SER A 124 -6.74 6.03 24.34
C SER A 124 -5.76 7.17 24.12
N GLY A 125 -6.13 8.20 23.35
CA GLY A 125 -5.27 9.35 23.04
C GLY A 125 -4.11 9.04 22.09
N VAL A 126 -4.16 7.91 21.36
CA VAL A 126 -3.15 7.58 20.33
C VAL A 126 -3.20 8.57 19.16
N ASP A 127 -2.05 8.95 18.61
CA ASP A 127 -1.95 9.78 17.39
C ASP A 127 -2.20 8.90 16.17
N ALA A 128 -3.49 8.78 15.83
CA ALA A 128 -3.98 8.00 14.72
C ALA A 128 -5.10 8.72 13.96
N TYR A 129 -5.24 8.36 12.68
CA TYR A 129 -6.47 8.57 11.93
C TYR A 129 -6.94 7.24 11.34
N VAL A 130 -8.16 7.19 10.80
CA VAL A 130 -8.71 5.97 10.18
C VAL A 130 -8.62 6.03 8.65
N SER A 131 -8.22 4.93 8.03
CA SER A 131 -8.35 4.67 6.59
C SER A 131 -9.56 3.77 6.34
N VAL A 132 -10.37 4.09 5.33
CA VAL A 132 -11.60 3.34 4.98
C VAL A 132 -11.67 3.08 3.48
N LYS A 133 -12.36 2.01 3.08
CA LYS A 133 -12.62 1.67 1.67
C LYS A 133 -14.11 1.79 1.38
N LEU A 134 -14.50 2.46 0.30
CA LEU A 134 -15.92 2.65 -0.01
C LEU A 134 -16.61 1.33 -0.38
N SER A 135 -15.88 0.35 -0.93
CA SER A 135 -16.40 -1.00 -1.17
C SER A 135 -16.76 -1.73 0.11
N GLN A 136 -16.11 -1.44 1.23
CA GLN A 136 -16.47 -1.96 2.54
C GLN A 136 -17.68 -1.22 3.13
N LEU A 137 -17.88 0.04 2.76
CA LEU A 137 -19.02 0.87 3.18
C LEU A 137 -20.27 0.71 2.29
N GLY A 138 -20.21 -0.16 1.27
CA GLY A 138 -21.36 -0.54 0.45
C GLY A 138 -21.46 0.13 -0.92
N VAL A 139 -20.41 0.77 -1.44
CA VAL A 139 -20.49 1.53 -2.72
C VAL A 139 -20.81 0.63 -3.91
N LYS A 140 -20.44 -0.65 -3.85
CA LYS A 140 -20.76 -1.67 -4.86
C LYS A 140 -22.22 -2.16 -4.78
N ILE A 141 -22.94 -1.81 -3.71
CA ILE A 141 -24.37 -2.12 -3.51
C ILE A 141 -25.20 -0.91 -3.91
N ALA A 142 -24.94 0.24 -3.29
CA ALA A 142 -25.57 1.52 -3.58
C ALA A 142 -24.67 2.67 -3.15
N GLU A 143 -24.52 3.67 -4.01
CA GLU A 143 -23.71 4.87 -3.70
C GLU A 143 -24.20 5.59 -2.44
N ASN A 144 -25.52 5.74 -2.30
CA ASN A 144 -26.12 6.38 -1.11
C ASN A 144 -25.81 5.62 0.20
N LEU A 145 -25.71 4.29 0.15
CA LEU A 145 -25.34 3.50 1.34
C LEU A 145 -23.91 3.83 1.80
N ALA A 146 -22.96 3.89 0.86
CA ALA A 146 -21.58 4.28 1.17
C ALA A 146 -21.48 5.73 1.63
N LEU A 147 -22.24 6.63 1.01
CA LEU A 147 -22.31 8.04 1.38
C LEU A 147 -22.81 8.21 2.83
N GLU A 148 -23.92 7.56 3.20
CA GLU A 148 -24.49 7.61 4.54
C GLU A 148 -23.56 7.01 5.59
N ASN A 149 -22.96 5.85 5.29
CA ASN A 149 -22.01 5.22 6.19
C ASN A 149 -20.78 6.10 6.39
N LEU A 150 -20.19 6.65 5.32
CA LEU A 150 -19.05 7.54 5.44
C LEU A 150 -19.40 8.85 6.18
N ARG A 151 -20.59 9.42 5.93
CA ARG A 151 -21.09 10.60 6.68
C ARG A 151 -21.13 10.33 8.18
N ALA A 152 -21.62 9.16 8.60
CA ALA A 152 -21.65 8.78 10.02
C ALA A 152 -20.23 8.73 10.61
N LEU A 153 -19.27 8.14 9.89
CA LEU A 153 -17.87 8.07 10.31
C LEU A 153 -17.24 9.47 10.41
N LEU A 154 -17.44 10.32 9.41
CA LEU A 154 -16.89 11.68 9.41
C LEU A 154 -17.48 12.55 10.53
N THR A 155 -18.78 12.40 10.79
CA THR A 155 -19.47 13.09 11.89
C THR A 155 -18.87 12.70 13.23
N ARG A 156 -18.69 11.39 13.48
CA ARG A 156 -18.05 10.89 14.72
C ARG A 156 -16.58 11.31 14.81
N ALA A 157 -15.83 11.21 13.73
CA ALA A 157 -14.43 11.62 13.73
C ALA A 157 -14.28 13.12 14.04
N ARG A 158 -15.15 13.96 13.47
CA ARG A 158 -15.18 15.40 13.70
C ARG A 158 -15.44 15.76 15.16
N SER A 159 -16.36 15.07 15.85
CA SER A 159 -16.63 15.34 17.28
C SER A 159 -15.42 15.10 18.18
N TYR A 160 -14.44 14.32 17.73
CA TYR A 160 -13.19 14.03 18.44
C TYR A 160 -11.97 14.77 17.87
N GLY A 161 -12.14 15.62 16.85
CA GLY A 161 -11.01 16.23 16.13
C GLY A 161 -10.17 15.23 15.33
N LEU A 162 -10.70 14.03 15.06
CA LEU A 162 -10.05 13.00 14.26
C LEU A 162 -10.38 13.16 12.77
N ARG A 163 -9.55 12.51 11.94
CA ARG A 163 -9.65 12.53 10.48
C ARG A 163 -9.92 11.14 9.92
N VAL A 164 -10.49 11.10 8.71
CA VAL A 164 -10.72 9.86 7.95
C VAL A 164 -10.15 10.01 6.55
N ARG A 165 -9.45 8.98 6.08
CA ARG A 165 -8.93 8.90 4.71
C ARG A 165 -9.71 7.86 3.92
N ILE A 166 -10.22 8.25 2.76
CA ILE A 166 -10.80 7.32 1.79
C ILE A 166 -9.66 6.72 0.97
N ASP A 167 -9.43 5.41 1.13
CA ASP A 167 -8.51 4.64 0.32
C ASP A 167 -9.05 4.49 -1.11
N MET A 168 -8.15 4.48 -2.09
CA MET A 168 -8.53 4.37 -3.51
C MET A 168 -8.44 2.92 -3.99
N GLU A 169 -9.48 2.49 -4.69
CA GLU A 169 -9.70 1.11 -5.08
C GLU A 169 -9.44 0.86 -6.59
N GLU A 170 -10.15 -0.06 -7.23
CA GLU A 170 -10.05 -0.29 -8.68
C GLU A 170 -10.40 0.97 -9.48
N SER A 171 -9.86 1.07 -10.70
CA SER A 171 -10.07 2.22 -11.60
C SER A 171 -11.56 2.56 -11.84
N ALA A 172 -12.41 1.53 -11.85
CA ALA A 172 -13.86 1.65 -12.02
C ALA A 172 -14.57 2.37 -10.86
N LEU A 173 -13.95 2.50 -9.69
CA LEU A 173 -14.51 3.20 -8.52
C LEU A 173 -13.96 4.62 -8.35
N VAL A 174 -12.99 5.06 -9.15
CA VAL A 174 -12.29 6.33 -8.93
C VAL A 174 -13.24 7.51 -9.01
N ASP A 175 -14.11 7.57 -10.04
CA ASP A 175 -15.07 8.67 -10.21
C ASP A 175 -16.06 8.72 -9.06
N THR A 176 -16.74 7.61 -8.77
CA THR A 176 -17.68 7.51 -7.64
C THR A 176 -17.01 7.86 -6.30
N THR A 177 -15.73 7.51 -6.12
CA THR A 177 -14.97 7.87 -4.92
C THR A 177 -14.77 9.38 -4.81
N PHE A 178 -14.40 10.04 -5.91
CA PHE A 178 -14.25 11.50 -5.91
C PHE A 178 -15.59 12.23 -5.79
N ASP A 179 -16.67 11.70 -6.37
CA ASP A 179 -18.00 12.28 -6.26
C ASP A 179 -18.50 12.25 -4.81
N ILE A 180 -18.39 11.10 -4.13
CA ILE A 180 -18.72 10.98 -2.70
C ILE A 180 -17.83 11.92 -1.85
N TYR A 181 -16.52 11.93 -2.11
CA TYR A 181 -15.58 12.79 -1.39
C TYR A 181 -15.95 14.28 -1.53
N ARG A 182 -16.21 14.76 -2.76
CA ARG A 182 -16.57 16.16 -3.01
C ARG A 182 -17.94 16.49 -2.45
N ARG A 183 -18.90 15.57 -2.53
CA ARG A 183 -20.23 15.75 -1.94
C ARG A 183 -20.12 15.99 -0.43
N LEU A 184 -19.35 15.18 0.28
CA LEU A 184 -19.15 15.33 1.72
C LEU A 184 -18.31 16.57 2.06
N ARG A 185 -17.19 16.77 1.37
CA ARG A 185 -16.27 17.89 1.64
C ARG A 185 -16.88 19.25 1.32
N HIS A 186 -17.38 19.42 0.10
CA HIS A 186 -17.86 20.70 -0.41
C HIS A 186 -19.37 20.88 -0.26
N GLY A 187 -20.15 19.80 -0.40
CA GLY A 187 -21.61 19.86 -0.26
C GLY A 187 -22.07 19.88 1.20
N GLU A 188 -21.36 19.21 2.11
CA GLU A 188 -21.73 19.09 3.52
C GLU A 188 -20.69 19.69 4.48
N GLY A 189 -19.59 20.23 3.93
CA GLY A 189 -18.58 20.97 4.69
C GLY A 189 -17.65 20.09 5.53
N PHE A 190 -17.47 18.81 5.22
CA PHE A 190 -16.50 17.94 5.90
C PHE A 190 -15.04 18.30 5.54
N ASP A 191 -14.30 18.86 6.50
CA ASP A 191 -12.88 19.25 6.38
C ASP A 191 -11.90 18.20 6.92
N ASN A 192 -12.41 17.22 7.67
CA ASN A 192 -11.67 16.11 8.26
C ASN A 192 -11.58 14.86 7.37
N VAL A 193 -11.88 14.99 6.06
CA VAL A 193 -11.80 13.93 5.07
C VAL A 193 -10.66 14.17 4.08
N GLY A 194 -9.98 13.10 3.67
CA GLY A 194 -8.99 13.12 2.60
C GLY A 194 -9.09 11.90 1.70
N VAL A 195 -8.32 11.90 0.61
CA VAL A 195 -8.39 10.87 -0.43
C VAL A 195 -7.01 10.34 -0.80
N VAL A 196 -6.98 9.13 -1.35
CA VAL A 196 -5.80 8.53 -1.96
C VAL A 196 -5.82 8.77 -3.48
N ILE A 197 -4.65 9.03 -4.07
CA ILE A 197 -4.44 9.05 -5.52
C ILE A 197 -3.38 8.02 -5.92
N GLN A 198 -3.61 7.32 -7.05
CA GLN A 198 -2.77 6.20 -7.49
C GLN A 198 -1.94 6.57 -8.73
N ALA A 199 -0.64 6.77 -8.57
CA ALA A 199 0.25 7.26 -9.62
C ALA A 199 0.34 6.40 -10.90
N TYR A 200 -0.06 5.13 -10.84
CA TYR A 200 -0.05 4.25 -12.01
C TYR A 200 -1.19 4.48 -13.00
N LEU A 201 -2.24 5.25 -12.67
CA LEU A 201 -3.35 5.53 -13.59
C LEU A 201 -3.01 6.71 -14.49
N TYR A 202 -3.39 6.64 -15.77
CA TYR A 202 -3.15 7.75 -16.71
C TYR A 202 -3.90 9.02 -16.31
N ARG A 203 -5.09 8.88 -15.72
CA ARG A 203 -5.96 10.00 -15.27
C ARG A 203 -5.40 10.81 -14.10
N SER A 204 -4.46 10.27 -13.33
CA SER A 204 -4.10 10.85 -12.03
C SER A 204 -3.46 12.23 -12.10
N GLU A 205 -2.88 12.61 -13.23
CA GLU A 205 -2.37 13.96 -13.44
C GLU A 205 -3.48 15.01 -13.51
N GLU A 206 -4.63 14.67 -14.11
CA GLU A 206 -5.80 15.53 -14.07
C GLU A 206 -6.45 15.56 -12.69
N ASP A 207 -6.63 14.40 -12.06
CA ASP A 207 -7.18 14.32 -10.71
C ASP A 207 -6.35 15.12 -9.70
N VAL A 208 -5.02 15.10 -9.79
CA VAL A 208 -4.13 15.91 -8.94
C VAL A 208 -4.34 17.41 -9.14
N ARG A 209 -4.55 17.88 -10.37
CA ARG A 209 -4.84 19.29 -10.63
C ARG A 209 -6.11 19.75 -9.91
N TRP A 210 -7.18 18.95 -9.99
CA TRP A 210 -8.42 19.23 -9.24
C TRP A 210 -8.21 19.21 -7.73
N LEU A 211 -7.50 18.21 -7.20
CA LEU A 211 -7.21 18.11 -5.77
C LEU A 211 -6.35 19.28 -5.24
N ILE A 212 -5.50 19.86 -6.09
CA ILE A 212 -4.74 21.07 -5.77
C ILE A 212 -5.66 22.29 -5.64
N GLU A 213 -6.58 22.47 -6.58
CA GLU A 213 -7.56 23.57 -6.53
C GLU A 213 -8.44 23.50 -5.27
N GLU A 214 -8.79 22.28 -4.85
CA GLU A 214 -9.60 21.99 -3.68
C GLU A 214 -8.86 22.11 -2.33
N GLY A 215 -7.51 22.25 -2.34
CA GLY A 215 -6.70 22.24 -1.12
C GLY A 215 -6.74 20.91 -0.38
N ALA A 216 -6.71 19.79 -1.12
CA ALA A 216 -7.03 18.48 -0.60
C ALA A 216 -5.97 17.92 0.37
N TRP A 217 -6.42 17.05 1.29
CA TRP A 217 -5.53 16.18 2.05
C TRP A 217 -5.33 14.89 1.27
N VAL A 218 -4.15 14.72 0.67
CA VAL A 218 -3.91 13.67 -0.34
C VAL A 218 -2.89 12.66 0.17
N ARG A 219 -3.14 11.37 -0.03
CA ARG A 219 -2.11 10.32 0.06
C ARG A 219 -1.79 9.84 -1.35
N LEU A 220 -0.54 10.02 -1.77
CA LEU A 220 -0.04 9.54 -3.07
C LEU A 220 0.55 8.14 -2.90
N VAL A 221 0.01 7.17 -3.63
CA VAL A 221 0.52 5.79 -3.72
C VAL A 221 0.91 5.46 -5.16
N LYS A 222 1.62 4.35 -5.39
CA LYS A 222 1.81 3.83 -6.76
C LYS A 222 0.51 3.25 -7.33
N GLY A 223 -0.18 2.42 -6.55
CA GLY A 223 -1.35 1.64 -6.97
C GLY A 223 -1.19 0.17 -6.60
N ALA A 224 -2.29 -0.49 -6.23
CA ALA A 224 -2.28 -1.86 -5.70
C ALA A 224 -3.10 -2.86 -6.52
N TYR A 225 -3.95 -2.38 -7.43
CA TYR A 225 -4.88 -3.22 -8.19
C TYR A 225 -4.28 -3.64 -9.53
N LYS A 226 -4.76 -4.76 -10.07
CA LYS A 226 -4.33 -5.27 -11.38
C LYS A 226 -5.23 -4.66 -12.45
N GLU A 227 -4.80 -3.52 -12.98
CA GLU A 227 -5.51 -2.77 -14.02
C GLU A 227 -4.99 -3.13 -15.43
N PRO A 228 -5.83 -3.04 -16.48
CA PRO A 228 -5.38 -3.24 -17.84
C PRO A 228 -4.46 -2.10 -18.32
N PRO A 229 -3.55 -2.35 -19.29
CA PRO A 229 -2.68 -1.32 -19.86
C PRO A 229 -3.40 -0.15 -20.52
N THR A 230 -4.71 -0.29 -20.79
CA THR A 230 -5.58 0.76 -21.33
C THR A 230 -5.88 1.88 -20.33
N VAL A 231 -5.77 1.62 -19.02
CA VAL A 231 -6.05 2.61 -17.96
C VAL A 231 -4.86 2.88 -17.04
N ALA A 232 -3.87 2.00 -17.02
CA ALA A 232 -2.71 2.09 -16.13
C ALA A 232 -1.39 1.79 -16.83
N TYR A 233 -0.32 2.45 -16.38
CA TYR A 233 1.05 2.21 -16.81
C TYR A 233 1.44 0.74 -16.59
N ALA A 234 1.80 0.04 -17.67
CA ALA A 234 2.21 -1.36 -17.59
C ALA A 234 3.64 -1.53 -17.03
N ARG A 235 4.54 -0.58 -17.28
CA ARG A 235 5.93 -0.65 -16.83
C ARG A 235 6.12 0.10 -15.53
N LYS A 236 6.82 -0.53 -14.57
CA LYS A 236 7.19 0.08 -13.29
C LYS A 236 7.88 1.44 -13.45
N ALA A 237 8.77 1.58 -14.44
CA ALA A 237 9.50 2.82 -14.66
C ALA A 237 8.56 4.00 -14.99
N ASP A 238 7.48 3.75 -15.73
CA ASP A 238 6.50 4.78 -16.08
C ASP A 238 5.68 5.18 -14.84
N THR A 239 5.29 4.21 -14.01
CA THR A 239 4.65 4.48 -12.70
C THR A 239 5.56 5.26 -11.76
N ASP A 240 6.85 4.92 -11.69
CA ASP A 240 7.83 5.64 -10.86
C ASP A 240 8.01 7.09 -11.32
N ALA A 241 8.10 7.29 -12.64
CA ALA A 241 8.18 8.63 -13.22
C ALA A 241 6.90 9.44 -12.95
N ALA A 242 5.72 8.83 -13.11
CA ALA A 242 4.45 9.47 -12.77
C ALA A 242 4.37 9.80 -11.27
N PHE A 243 4.76 8.89 -10.39
CA PHE A 243 4.79 9.12 -8.95
C PHE A 243 5.61 10.35 -8.58
N ILE A 244 6.81 10.50 -9.16
CA ILE A 244 7.65 11.69 -8.93
C ILE A 244 6.94 12.95 -9.44
N ARG A 245 6.46 12.97 -10.70
CA ARG A 245 5.76 14.14 -11.26
C ARG A 245 4.57 14.58 -10.39
N LEU A 246 3.73 13.63 -9.96
CA LEU A 246 2.57 13.93 -9.11
C LEU A 246 2.97 14.41 -7.71
N ALA A 247 4.03 13.85 -7.12
CA ALA A 247 4.54 14.31 -5.83
C ALA A 247 5.06 15.75 -5.92
N GLU A 248 5.77 16.09 -6.99
CA GLU A 248 6.25 17.46 -7.25
C GLU A 248 5.09 18.44 -7.45
N GLN A 249 4.06 18.07 -8.21
CA GLN A 249 2.84 18.88 -8.35
C GLN A 249 2.15 19.13 -7.00
N LEU A 250 1.98 18.08 -6.18
CA LEU A 250 1.34 18.16 -4.86
C LEU A 250 2.19 18.90 -3.81
N LEU A 251 3.49 19.08 -4.05
CA LEU A 251 4.41 19.86 -3.20
C LEU A 251 4.69 21.27 -3.74
N SER A 252 4.21 21.58 -4.94
CA SER A 252 4.41 22.87 -5.57
C SER A 252 3.95 24.01 -4.67
N GLU A 253 4.50 25.21 -4.90
CA GLU A 253 4.07 26.41 -4.18
C GLU A 253 2.56 26.65 -4.29
N GLN A 254 1.99 26.46 -5.48
CA GLN A 254 0.55 26.55 -5.71
C GLN A 254 -0.25 25.55 -4.84
N ALA A 255 0.19 24.29 -4.78
CA ALA A 255 -0.47 23.28 -3.95
C ALA A 255 -0.41 23.66 -2.47
N ARG A 256 0.75 24.08 -1.99
CA ARG A 256 0.94 24.49 -0.59
C ARG A 256 0.13 25.74 -0.25
N SER A 257 0.08 26.74 -1.14
CA SER A 257 -0.71 27.96 -0.91
C SER A 257 -2.22 27.71 -0.90
N ARG A 258 -2.68 26.62 -1.53
CA ARG A 258 -4.07 26.15 -1.47
C ARG A 258 -4.37 25.30 -0.24
N GLY A 259 -3.37 24.97 0.58
CA GLY A 259 -3.53 24.14 1.78
C GLY A 259 -3.48 22.63 1.51
N VAL A 260 -2.97 22.20 0.36
CA VAL A 260 -2.72 20.77 0.11
C VAL A 260 -1.74 20.23 1.14
N HIS A 261 -2.09 19.10 1.74
CA HIS A 261 -1.17 18.35 2.60
C HIS A 261 -0.93 16.97 2.02
N LEU A 262 0.33 16.70 1.65
CA LEU A 262 0.75 15.49 0.97
C LEU A 262 1.25 14.43 1.96
N ALA A 263 0.70 13.23 1.84
CA ALA A 263 1.24 11.99 2.38
C ALA A 263 1.88 11.15 1.26
N VAL A 264 3.19 11.01 1.27
CA VAL A 264 3.96 10.22 0.30
C VAL A 264 4.05 8.77 0.77
N ALA A 265 3.20 7.90 0.23
CA ALA A 265 3.09 6.51 0.65
C ALA A 265 3.92 5.57 -0.23
N THR A 266 5.10 5.17 0.25
CA THR A 266 6.01 4.30 -0.50
C THR A 266 7.10 3.66 0.38
N HIS A 267 7.50 2.43 0.03
CA HIS A 267 8.69 1.77 0.60
C HIS A 267 9.91 1.82 -0.33
N ASP A 268 9.82 2.57 -1.43
CA ASP A 268 10.88 2.67 -2.44
C ASP A 268 11.81 3.84 -2.08
N ASP A 269 13.06 3.55 -1.73
CA ASP A 269 14.02 4.60 -1.35
C ASP A 269 14.34 5.54 -2.49
N ALA A 270 14.23 5.10 -3.76
CA ALA A 270 14.44 5.99 -4.88
C ALA A 270 13.37 7.09 -4.92
N MET A 271 12.11 6.72 -4.64
CA MET A 271 10.99 7.67 -4.57
C MET A 271 11.12 8.59 -3.36
N ILE A 272 11.45 8.03 -2.18
CA ILE A 272 11.67 8.82 -0.96
C ILE A 272 12.77 9.86 -1.20
N ARG A 273 13.93 9.44 -1.74
CA ARG A 273 15.04 10.36 -2.02
C ARG A 273 14.69 11.39 -3.09
N ALA A 274 13.88 11.03 -4.10
CA ALA A 274 13.43 11.98 -5.11
C ALA A 274 12.60 13.11 -4.48
N VAL A 275 11.61 12.76 -3.65
CA VAL A 275 10.80 13.73 -2.91
C VAL A 275 11.66 14.57 -1.96
N GLN A 276 12.56 13.95 -1.19
CA GLN A 276 13.46 14.70 -0.29
C GLN A 276 14.34 15.70 -1.05
N ARG A 277 14.85 15.33 -2.23
CA ARG A 277 15.64 16.24 -3.08
C ARG A 277 14.80 17.40 -3.58
N TYR A 278 13.59 17.14 -4.06
CA TYR A 278 12.67 18.18 -4.51
C TYR A 278 12.34 19.14 -3.37
N ALA A 279 11.93 18.62 -2.21
CA ALA A 279 11.62 19.42 -1.03
C ALA A 279 12.80 20.29 -0.60
N LYS A 280 14.02 19.74 -0.58
CA LYS A 280 15.24 20.50 -0.27
C LYS A 280 15.51 21.61 -1.28
N MET A 281 15.39 21.33 -2.57
CA MET A 281 15.62 22.31 -3.65
C MET A 281 14.64 23.48 -3.58
N HIS A 282 13.40 23.21 -3.18
CA HIS A 282 12.32 24.19 -3.07
C HIS A 282 12.14 24.74 -1.65
N HIS A 283 13.08 24.48 -0.72
CA HIS A 283 13.03 24.93 0.68
C HIS A 283 11.72 24.58 1.40
N ILE A 284 11.14 23.42 1.09
CA ILE A 284 9.92 22.92 1.72
C ILE A 284 10.30 22.30 3.07
N PRO A 285 9.69 22.74 4.18
CA PRO A 285 10.03 22.21 5.50
C PRO A 285 9.53 20.77 5.66
N GLN A 286 10.19 20.00 6.53
CA GLN A 286 9.99 18.55 6.66
C GLN A 286 8.63 18.16 7.25
N ASP A 287 7.94 19.12 7.87
CA ASP A 287 6.61 18.99 8.47
C ASP A 287 5.46 19.40 7.52
N ALA A 288 5.77 20.01 6.36
CA ALA A 288 4.78 20.36 5.35
C ALA A 288 4.17 19.14 4.63
N TYR A 289 4.82 17.97 4.76
CA TYR A 289 4.37 16.70 4.19
C TYR A 289 4.79 15.54 5.08
N GLU A 290 4.19 14.36 4.88
CA GLU A 290 4.54 13.16 5.64
C GLU A 290 4.91 11.99 4.74
N PHE A 291 5.76 11.09 5.24
CA PHE A 291 6.00 9.79 4.63
C PHE A 291 5.08 8.75 5.24
N GLN A 292 4.53 7.87 4.41
CA GLN A 292 3.72 6.76 4.88
C GLN A 292 4.27 5.42 4.42
N LEU A 293 4.33 4.48 5.37
CA LEU A 293 4.83 3.13 5.16
C LEU A 293 3.90 2.14 5.83
N LEU A 294 3.82 0.93 5.28
CA LEU A 294 3.02 -0.14 5.86
C LEU A 294 3.68 -0.75 7.09
N TYR A 295 2.85 -1.11 8.07
CA TYR A 295 3.24 -1.88 9.24
C TYR A 295 3.93 -3.19 8.84
N GLY A 296 4.94 -3.58 9.62
CA GLY A 296 5.70 -4.80 9.35
C GLY A 296 6.75 -4.70 8.24
N ILE A 297 6.77 -3.63 7.45
CA ILE A 297 7.63 -3.52 6.26
C ILE A 297 8.70 -2.45 6.44
N ARG A 298 9.98 -2.87 6.42
CA ARG A 298 11.16 -1.99 6.54
C ARG A 298 11.12 -1.11 7.80
N ARG A 299 10.87 -1.70 8.97
CA ARG A 299 10.72 -0.99 10.26
C ARG A 299 11.87 -0.04 10.58
N GLU A 300 13.11 -0.48 10.39
CA GLU A 300 14.30 0.37 10.57
C GLU A 300 14.28 1.63 9.71
N ARG A 301 13.78 1.53 8.46
CA ARG A 301 13.67 2.68 7.56
C ARG A 301 12.60 3.67 8.04
N GLN A 302 11.54 3.19 8.68
CA GLN A 302 10.49 4.03 9.27
C GLN A 302 11.07 4.87 10.41
N GLU A 303 11.76 4.22 11.34
CA GLU A 303 12.41 4.88 12.49
C GLU A 303 13.54 5.83 12.01
N GLN A 304 14.29 5.44 10.97
CA GLN A 304 15.32 6.31 10.38
C GLN A 304 14.74 7.58 9.75
N LEU A 305 13.58 7.51 9.10
CA LEU A 305 12.94 8.72 8.54
C LEU A 305 12.43 9.63 9.66
N ALA A 306 11.88 9.05 10.73
CA ALA A 306 11.43 9.82 11.89
C ALA A 306 12.60 10.52 12.60
N SER A 307 13.73 9.83 12.78
CA SER A 307 14.94 10.42 13.39
C SER A 307 15.60 11.50 12.52
N GLN A 308 15.28 11.55 11.23
CA GLN A 308 15.65 12.64 10.32
C GLN A 308 14.74 13.88 10.45
N GLY A 309 13.73 13.85 11.33
CA GLY A 309 12.80 14.95 11.56
C GLY A 309 11.58 14.96 10.65
N TYR A 310 11.37 13.93 9.82
CA TYR A 310 10.16 13.83 8.99
C TYR A 310 8.98 13.33 9.81
N CYS A 311 7.79 13.84 9.49
CA CYS A 311 6.54 13.19 9.91
C CYS A 311 6.44 11.82 9.22
N VAL A 312 6.42 10.74 10.00
CA VAL A 312 6.27 9.37 9.48
C VAL A 312 5.01 8.75 10.06
N ARG A 313 4.17 8.22 9.18
CA ARG A 313 2.94 7.54 9.57
C ARG A 313 2.90 6.11 9.08
N ILE A 314 2.55 5.19 9.99
CA ILE A 314 2.48 3.77 9.69
C ILE A 314 1.04 3.40 9.38
N TYR A 315 0.82 2.81 8.21
CA TYR A 315 -0.47 2.22 7.84
C TYR A 315 -0.57 0.84 8.48
N VAL A 316 -1.47 0.70 9.45
CA VAL A 316 -1.59 -0.43 10.35
C VAL A 316 -2.93 -1.14 10.11
N PRO A 317 -2.90 -2.28 9.40
CA PRO A 317 -4.09 -3.08 9.18
C PRO A 317 -4.39 -3.97 10.39
N TYR A 318 -5.65 -4.16 10.73
CA TYR A 318 -6.09 -5.07 11.81
C TYR A 318 -7.45 -5.69 11.49
N GLY A 319 -7.80 -6.79 12.14
CA GLY A 319 -9.10 -7.46 11.98
C GLY A 319 -8.99 -8.88 11.42
N THR A 320 -10.09 -9.61 11.52
CA THR A 320 -10.17 -11.03 11.17
C THR A 320 -10.14 -11.30 9.66
N ALA A 321 -10.43 -10.30 8.82
CA ALA A 321 -10.40 -10.44 7.37
C ALA A 321 -8.98 -10.27 6.77
N TRP A 322 -7.96 -10.75 7.48
CA TRP A 322 -6.57 -10.46 7.16
C TRP A 322 -6.00 -11.21 5.96
N TYR A 323 -6.57 -12.36 5.58
CA TYR A 323 -5.99 -13.23 4.55
C TYR A 323 -5.85 -12.57 3.17
N PRO A 324 -6.90 -11.96 2.57
CA PRO A 324 -6.76 -11.31 1.27
C PRO A 324 -5.72 -10.19 1.28
N TYR A 325 -5.70 -9.40 2.36
CA TYR A 325 -4.71 -8.35 2.57
C TYR A 325 -3.28 -8.92 2.61
N PHE A 326 -3.07 -9.95 3.43
CA PHE A 326 -1.77 -10.61 3.57
C PHE A 326 -1.26 -11.16 2.24
N MET A 327 -2.13 -11.81 1.45
CA MET A 327 -1.76 -12.35 0.15
C MET A 327 -1.36 -11.27 -0.85
N ARG A 328 -2.05 -10.11 -0.86
CA ARG A 328 -1.64 -8.95 -1.68
C ARG A 328 -0.27 -8.41 -1.25
N ARG A 329 0.00 -8.33 0.05
CA ARG A 329 1.31 -7.90 0.56
C ARG A 329 2.44 -8.84 0.18
N LEU A 330 2.20 -10.16 0.17
CA LEU A 330 3.16 -11.14 -0.37
C LEU A 330 3.40 -10.93 -1.87
N ALA A 331 2.35 -10.63 -2.63
CA ALA A 331 2.44 -10.42 -4.08
C ALA A 331 3.24 -9.17 -4.48
N GLU A 332 3.32 -8.17 -3.61
CA GLU A 332 4.05 -6.91 -3.88
C GLU A 332 5.58 -7.03 -3.79
N ARG A 333 6.10 -8.02 -3.06
CA ARG A 333 7.53 -8.36 -3.07
C ARG A 333 7.72 -9.87 -3.07
N PRO A 334 7.55 -10.53 -4.23
CA PRO A 334 7.69 -11.98 -4.36
C PRO A 334 9.07 -12.48 -3.93
N ALA A 335 10.13 -11.69 -4.11
CA ALA A 335 11.48 -11.99 -3.62
C ALA A 335 11.57 -12.25 -2.10
N ASN A 336 10.64 -11.70 -1.30
CA ASN A 336 10.58 -11.99 0.13
C ASN A 336 9.94 -13.35 0.45
N LEU A 337 9.23 -14.00 -0.49
CA LEU A 337 8.73 -15.39 -0.32
C LEU A 337 9.84 -16.37 0.01
N TRP A 338 11.04 -16.19 -0.55
CA TRP A 338 12.18 -17.05 -0.19
C TRP A 338 12.60 -16.90 1.28
N PHE A 339 12.49 -15.70 1.84
CA PHE A 339 12.70 -15.41 3.26
C PHE A 339 11.61 -16.04 4.15
N PHE A 340 10.37 -16.15 3.65
CA PHE A 340 9.27 -16.81 4.33
C PHE A 340 9.43 -18.33 4.33
N VAL A 341 9.82 -18.93 3.19
CA VAL A 341 10.09 -20.38 3.07
C VAL A 341 11.26 -20.80 3.96
N THR A 342 12.34 -20.03 3.99
CA THR A 342 13.53 -20.37 4.81
C THR A 342 13.29 -20.24 6.32
N ASN A 343 12.37 -19.38 6.76
CA ASN A 343 11.95 -19.34 8.16
C ASN A 343 10.86 -20.38 8.49
N PHE A 344 10.11 -20.87 7.50
CA PHE A 344 9.13 -21.95 7.66
C PHE A 344 9.79 -23.30 7.99
N PHE A 345 11.02 -23.56 7.52
CA PHE A 345 11.80 -24.77 7.80
C PHE A 345 12.77 -24.66 8.99
N ARG A 346 12.82 -23.50 9.66
CA ARG A 346 13.67 -23.25 10.83
C ARG A 346 12.88 -23.14 12.14
N ALA A 347 11.59 -23.47 12.11
CA ALA A 347 10.70 -23.47 13.28
C ALA A 347 10.40 -24.90 13.73
#